data_AF-A0A7J4M589-F1
#
_entry.id   AF-A0A7J4M589-F1
#
_cell.length_a   1.000
_cell.length_b   1.000
_cell.length_c   1.000
_cell.angle_alpha   90.00
_cell.angle_beta   90.00
_cell.angle_gamma   90.00
#
_symmetry.space_group_name_H-M   'P 1'
#
loop_
_entity.id
_entity.type
_entity.pdbx_description
1 polymer ?
#
loop_
_entity_poly.entity_id
_entity_poly.type
_entity_poly.pdbx_seq_one_letter_code
_entity_poly.pdbx_strand_id
1 'polypeptide(L)'
;MVQEIQEKQSLGNYLILEGRAHGSYEYPDTLIAKKRSMQSKKWQEAQDALKAEGKFMPTIRQYADFLNLLKSGNAYDGKGHAIAKSELDSILDEILELRNPYRAEHLDASFSKQGEQFYITYHKFNSAGSLEQVQEPLQECLMQDKTPGIDLEDWFKKANEQGLPSPKTKKGSLYYWCPREGRVAGFDAYSGRAILNCDRDPLASYSALGVREGISVAGGRGRDEMII
;
A
#
# COMPACT_ATOMS: atom_id res chain seq x y z
N MET A 1 10.04 30.31 1.05
CA MET A 1 11.17 30.24 0.09
C MET A 1 12.07 29.01 0.27
N VAL A 2 12.96 28.89 1.28
CA VAL A 2 13.84 27.70 1.41
C VAL A 2 13.05 26.41 1.73
N GLN A 3 12.05 26.51 2.60
CA GLN A 3 11.19 25.39 2.99
C GLN A 3 10.29 24.90 1.82
N GLU A 4 9.70 25.82 1.05
CA GLU A 4 8.95 25.49 -0.18
C GLU A 4 9.83 24.90 -1.30
N ILE A 5 11.09 25.31 -1.40
CA ILE A 5 12.04 24.73 -2.39
C ILE A 5 12.43 23.31 -1.97
N GLN A 6 12.62 23.04 -0.67
CA GLN A 6 12.87 21.69 -0.16
C GLN A 6 11.64 20.78 -0.28
N GLU A 7 10.44 21.28 -0.02
CA GLU A 7 9.18 20.55 -0.25
C GLU A 7 8.96 20.25 -1.73
N LYS A 8 9.15 21.22 -2.63
CA LYS A 8 9.05 20.95 -4.07
C LYS A 8 10.13 19.97 -4.55
N GLN A 9 11.35 20.03 -4.03
CA GLN A 9 12.38 19.05 -4.37
C GLN A 9 12.04 17.64 -3.87
N SER A 10 11.37 17.50 -2.72
CA SER A 10 11.02 16.19 -2.15
C SER A 10 9.89 15.47 -2.91
N LEU A 11 8.97 16.18 -3.58
CA LEU A 11 7.87 15.58 -4.36
C LEU A 11 8.35 14.65 -5.49
N GLY A 12 9.55 14.86 -6.02
CA GLY A 12 10.17 13.96 -7.01
C GLY A 12 10.50 12.56 -6.46
N ASN A 13 10.46 12.38 -5.14
CA ASN A 13 10.64 11.09 -4.48
C ASN A 13 9.34 10.28 -4.34
N TYR A 14 8.22 10.82 -4.83
CA TYR A 14 6.92 10.15 -4.80
C TYR A 14 6.40 9.94 -6.22
N LEU A 15 5.51 8.96 -6.38
CA LEU A 15 4.73 8.74 -7.59
C LEU A 15 3.28 9.15 -7.34
N ILE A 16 2.65 9.76 -8.35
CA ILE A 16 1.22 10.05 -8.35
C ILE A 16 0.47 8.72 -8.50
N LEU A 17 -0.32 8.39 -7.49
CA LEU A 17 -1.37 7.38 -7.56
C LEU A 17 -2.70 8.11 -7.76
N GLU A 18 -3.21 8.06 -9.00
CA GLU A 18 -4.48 8.69 -9.36
C GLU A 18 -5.62 8.15 -8.50
N GLY A 19 -6.50 9.04 -8.05
CA GLY A 19 -7.65 8.73 -7.23
C GLY A 19 -8.60 7.77 -7.95
N ARG A 20 -9.13 6.80 -7.20
CA ARG A 20 -10.02 5.76 -7.72
C ARG A 20 -11.12 5.44 -6.75
N ALA A 21 -12.28 5.10 -7.31
CA ALA A 21 -13.39 4.50 -6.59
C ALA A 21 -13.44 2.99 -6.87
N HIS A 22 -13.61 2.22 -5.81
CA HIS A 22 -13.76 0.77 -5.76
C HIS A 22 -15.03 0.45 -4.97
N GLY A 23 -16.19 0.64 -5.60
CA GLY A 23 -17.49 0.49 -4.96
C GLY A 23 -17.67 1.50 -3.82
N SER A 24 -17.77 1.05 -2.56
CA SER A 24 -17.91 1.95 -1.40
C SER A 24 -16.59 2.52 -0.86
N TYR A 25 -15.44 2.03 -1.34
CA TYR A 25 -14.13 2.57 -0.98
C TYR A 25 -13.60 3.49 -2.07
N GLU A 26 -13.13 4.68 -1.72
CA GLU A 26 -12.46 5.58 -2.64
C GLU A 26 -11.28 6.28 -1.96
N TYR A 27 -10.36 6.79 -2.78
CA TYR A 27 -9.29 7.66 -2.35
C TYR A 27 -9.02 8.72 -3.44
N PRO A 28 -8.62 9.95 -3.06
CA PRO A 28 -8.28 11.02 -3.99
C PRO A 28 -6.91 10.77 -4.64
N ASP A 29 -6.45 11.65 -5.53
CA ASP A 29 -5.06 11.65 -5.94
C ASP A 29 -4.14 11.68 -4.70
N THR A 30 -3.19 10.75 -4.64
CA THR A 30 -2.23 10.62 -3.55
C THR A 30 -0.83 10.48 -4.10
N LEU A 31 0.17 10.80 -3.29
CA LEU A 31 1.56 10.55 -3.66
C LEU A 31 2.09 9.41 -2.79
N ILE A 32 2.63 8.37 -3.41
CA ILE A 32 3.23 7.21 -2.74
C ILE A 32 4.74 7.27 -2.91
N ALA A 33 5.48 7.14 -1.80
CA ALA A 33 6.93 7.20 -1.82
C ALA A 33 7.53 6.09 -2.69
N LYS A 34 8.54 6.44 -3.49
CA LYS A 34 9.32 5.47 -4.29
C LYS A 34 10.12 4.51 -3.41
N LYS A 35 10.48 4.94 -2.20
CA LYS A 35 11.32 4.21 -1.24
C LYS A 35 10.59 4.05 0.09
N ARG A 36 10.97 3.00 0.82
CA ARG A 36 10.47 2.71 2.16
C ARG A 36 11.14 3.59 3.21
N SER A 37 10.37 4.04 4.18
CA SER A 37 10.80 4.71 5.41
C SER A 37 10.44 3.86 6.63
N MET A 38 10.57 4.41 7.84
CA MET A 38 10.09 3.80 9.09
C MET A 38 10.70 2.42 9.42
N GLN A 39 11.97 2.20 9.06
CA GLN A 39 12.64 0.93 9.29
C GLN A 39 12.66 0.54 10.77
N SER A 40 12.48 -0.75 11.06
CA SER A 40 12.51 -1.31 12.43
C SER A 40 11.41 -0.77 13.36
N LYS A 41 10.33 -0.20 12.83
CA LYS A 41 9.14 0.14 13.63
C LYS A 41 8.12 -1.01 13.61
N LYS A 42 7.44 -1.21 14.73
CA LYS A 42 6.23 -2.05 14.78
C LYS A 42 5.10 -1.39 13.99
N TRP A 43 4.05 -2.15 13.71
CA TRP A 43 2.95 -1.67 12.86
C TRP A 43 2.33 -0.36 13.40
N GLN A 44 1.96 -0.34 14.69
CA GLN A 44 1.38 0.86 15.32
C GLN A 44 2.38 2.01 15.44
N GLU A 45 3.64 1.71 15.77
CA GLU A 45 4.69 2.74 15.88
C GLU A 45 4.96 3.43 14.53
N ALA A 46 4.84 2.70 13.42
CA ALA A 46 4.96 3.25 12.07
C ALA A 46 3.75 4.13 11.74
N GLN A 47 2.53 3.69 12.07
CA GLN A 47 1.30 4.48 11.90
C GLN A 47 1.38 5.81 12.67
N ASP A 48 1.76 5.76 13.94
CA ASP A 48 1.83 6.95 14.80
C ASP A 48 2.89 7.95 14.29
N ALA A 49 4.05 7.44 13.84
CA ALA A 49 5.11 8.26 13.28
C ALA A 49 4.68 8.94 11.96
N LEU A 50 4.03 8.20 11.06
CA LEU A 50 3.51 8.75 9.81
C LEU A 50 2.45 9.82 10.06
N LYS A 51 1.50 9.55 10.98
CA LYS A 51 0.46 10.49 11.36
C LYS A 51 1.04 11.79 11.91
N ALA A 52 2.10 11.72 12.73
CA ALA A 52 2.78 12.92 13.26
C ALA A 52 3.41 13.78 12.15
N GLU A 53 3.73 13.19 10.99
CA GLU A 53 4.27 13.88 9.81
C GLU A 53 3.18 14.26 8.78
N GLY A 54 1.89 14.04 9.07
CA GLY A 54 0.81 14.26 8.10
C GLY A 54 0.82 13.26 6.94
N LYS A 55 1.45 12.10 7.13
CA LYS A 55 1.58 11.01 6.17
C LYS A 55 0.74 9.82 6.60
N PHE A 56 0.64 8.82 5.73
CA PHE A 56 -0.12 7.60 6.01
C PHE A 56 0.56 6.34 5.48
N MET A 57 0.16 5.20 6.05
CA MET A 57 0.50 3.88 5.52
C MET A 57 -0.55 3.49 4.48
N PRO A 58 -0.18 3.04 3.26
CA PRO A 58 -1.17 2.65 2.25
C PRO A 58 -2.01 1.46 2.70
N THR A 59 -3.31 1.51 2.40
CA THR A 59 -4.21 0.36 2.55
C THR A 59 -3.82 -0.75 1.58
N ILE A 60 -4.31 -1.98 1.79
CA ILE A 60 -4.10 -3.10 0.86
C ILE A 60 -4.58 -2.72 -0.55
N ARG A 61 -5.69 -1.99 -0.65
CA ARG A 61 -6.25 -1.54 -1.93
C ARG A 61 -5.35 -0.52 -2.63
N GLN A 62 -4.94 0.54 -1.94
CA GLN A 62 -4.01 1.54 -2.51
C GLN A 62 -2.70 0.89 -2.94
N TYR A 63 -2.21 -0.06 -2.14
CA TYR A 63 -0.98 -0.79 -2.43
C TYR A 63 -1.11 -1.67 -3.68
N ALA A 64 -2.23 -2.38 -3.86
CA ALA A 64 -2.50 -3.16 -5.08
C ALA A 64 -2.55 -2.25 -6.32
N ASP A 65 -3.22 -1.10 -6.22
CA ASP A 65 -3.28 -0.12 -7.32
C ASP A 65 -1.90 0.48 -7.62
N PHE A 66 -1.08 0.73 -6.59
CA PHE A 66 0.30 1.19 -6.74
C PHE A 66 1.20 0.16 -7.44
N LEU A 67 1.10 -1.12 -7.09
CA LEU A 67 1.83 -2.17 -7.82
C LEU A 67 1.39 -2.26 -9.28
N ASN A 68 0.09 -2.13 -9.55
CA ASN A 68 -0.43 -2.10 -10.90
C ASN A 68 0.06 -0.86 -11.69
N LEU A 69 0.16 0.31 -11.04
CA LEU A 69 0.76 1.52 -11.61
C LEU A 69 2.22 1.27 -12.04
N LEU A 70 3.04 0.70 -11.15
CA LEU A 70 4.44 0.36 -11.47
C LEU A 70 4.53 -0.57 -12.68
N LYS A 71 3.70 -1.62 -12.72
CA LYS A 71 3.67 -2.58 -13.84
C LYS A 71 3.22 -1.99 -15.16
N SER A 72 2.35 -0.98 -15.13
CA SER A 72 1.84 -0.35 -16.35
C SER A 72 2.94 0.33 -17.17
N GLY A 73 4.04 0.74 -16.52
CA GLY A 73 5.12 1.51 -17.14
C GLY A 73 4.75 2.97 -17.43
N ASN A 74 3.57 3.43 -16.99
CA ASN A 74 3.08 4.79 -17.20
C ASN A 74 2.77 5.44 -15.84
N ALA A 75 3.77 6.09 -15.25
CA ALA A 75 3.64 6.78 -13.98
C ALA A 75 4.37 8.13 -14.00
N TYR A 76 3.91 9.04 -13.17
CA TYR A 76 4.46 10.39 -13.04
C TYR A 76 4.92 10.61 -11.60
N ASP A 77 5.98 11.39 -11.39
CA ASP A 77 6.34 11.83 -10.05
C ASP A 77 5.39 12.93 -9.53
N GLY A 78 5.54 13.31 -8.26
CA GLY A 78 4.78 14.41 -7.66
C GLY A 78 5.06 15.80 -8.26
N LYS A 79 5.93 15.91 -9.28
CA LYS A 79 6.15 17.13 -10.08
C LYS A 79 5.51 17.03 -11.47
N GLY A 80 4.81 15.94 -11.78
CA GLY A 80 4.21 15.71 -13.08
C GLY A 80 5.19 15.24 -14.17
N HIS A 81 6.42 14.86 -13.81
CA HIS A 81 7.36 14.31 -14.79
C HIS A 81 7.11 12.82 -14.99
N ALA A 82 7.06 12.40 -16.25
CA ALA A 82 7.00 10.99 -16.59
C ALA A 82 8.25 10.26 -16.08
N ILE A 83 8.04 9.13 -15.42
CA ILE A 83 9.12 8.30 -14.89
C ILE A 83 9.52 7.25 -15.93
N ALA A 84 10.83 7.12 -16.13
CA ALA A 84 11.38 6.13 -17.05
C ALA A 84 10.96 4.72 -16.62
N LYS A 85 10.58 3.88 -17.59
CA LYS A 85 10.17 2.50 -17.32
C LYS A 85 11.22 1.72 -16.50
N SER A 86 12.50 1.94 -16.73
CA SER A 86 13.58 1.31 -15.96
C SER A 86 13.59 1.69 -14.47
N GLU A 87 13.17 2.91 -14.12
CA GLU A 87 13.02 3.32 -12.73
C GLU A 87 11.79 2.65 -12.10
N LEU A 88 10.67 2.55 -12.83
CA LEU A 88 9.48 1.83 -12.35
C LEU A 88 9.76 0.34 -12.14
N ASP A 89 10.44 -0.29 -13.10
CA ASP A 89 10.88 -1.68 -13.01
C ASP A 89 11.82 -1.85 -11.81
N SER A 90 12.76 -0.93 -11.57
CA SER A 90 13.65 -0.97 -10.40
C SER A 90 12.91 -0.80 -9.07
N ILE A 91 11.85 0.01 -9.01
CA ILE A 91 11.03 0.15 -7.80
C ILE A 91 10.28 -1.16 -7.58
N LEU A 92 9.62 -1.70 -8.61
CA LEU A 92 8.87 -2.95 -8.56
C LEU A 92 9.77 -4.13 -8.16
N ASP A 93 10.98 -4.20 -8.71
CA ASP A 93 12.00 -5.18 -8.32
C ASP A 93 12.40 -4.99 -6.85
N GLU A 94 12.53 -3.76 -6.33
CA GLU A 94 12.78 -3.58 -4.90
C GLU A 94 11.67 -4.18 -4.02
N ILE A 95 10.44 -4.24 -4.53
CA ILE A 95 9.27 -4.81 -3.84
C ILE A 95 9.21 -6.33 -4.00
N LEU A 96 9.45 -6.85 -5.20
CA LEU A 96 9.17 -8.24 -5.59
C LEU A 96 10.41 -9.13 -5.67
N GLU A 97 11.60 -8.55 -5.82
CA GLU A 97 12.85 -9.28 -6.06
C GLU A 97 13.25 -10.11 -4.85
N LEU A 98 13.62 -11.36 -5.13
CA LEU A 98 14.02 -12.35 -4.16
C LEU A 98 15.50 -12.19 -3.82
N ARG A 99 15.83 -11.33 -2.86
CA ARG A 99 17.23 -11.06 -2.47
C ARG A 99 17.48 -10.96 -0.97
N ASN A 100 18.76 -10.90 -0.59
CA ASN A 100 19.24 -10.67 0.77
C ASN A 100 19.84 -9.25 0.88
N PRO A 101 19.51 -8.42 1.90
CA PRO A 101 18.45 -8.63 2.89
C PRO A 101 17.09 -8.73 2.22
N TYR A 102 16.16 -9.45 2.84
CA TYR A 102 14.77 -9.47 2.39
C TYR A 102 14.14 -8.08 2.53
N ARG A 103 12.95 -7.90 1.97
CA ARG A 103 12.21 -6.64 1.94
C ARG A 103 10.81 -6.91 2.48
N ALA A 104 10.35 -6.07 3.40
CA ALA A 104 9.05 -6.21 4.03
C ALA A 104 8.41 -4.85 4.25
N GLU A 105 7.10 -4.80 4.14
CA GLU A 105 6.31 -3.59 4.32
C GLU A 105 5.10 -3.84 5.18
N HIS A 106 4.81 -2.89 6.07
CA HIS A 106 3.49 -2.81 6.71
C HIS A 106 2.49 -2.21 5.74
N LEU A 107 1.27 -2.74 5.75
CA LEU A 107 0.11 -2.16 5.07
C LEU A 107 -0.95 -1.77 6.09
N ASP A 108 -1.74 -0.75 5.80
CA ASP A 108 -2.77 -0.21 6.69
C ASP A 108 -4.01 -1.12 6.70
N ALA A 109 -3.89 -2.22 7.43
CA ALA A 109 -4.98 -3.09 7.78
C ALA A 109 -4.63 -3.92 9.01
N SER A 110 -5.52 -3.94 9.99
CA SER A 110 -5.52 -4.90 11.10
C SER A 110 -6.82 -5.67 11.13
N PHE A 111 -6.77 -6.92 11.59
CA PHE A 111 -7.89 -7.84 11.53
C PHE A 111 -8.31 -8.26 12.94
N SER A 112 -9.61 -8.22 13.20
CA SER A 112 -10.21 -8.62 14.47
C SER A 112 -11.41 -9.53 14.22
N LYS A 113 -11.86 -10.23 15.26
CA LYS A 113 -13.05 -11.08 15.19
C LYS A 113 -14.03 -10.68 16.31
N GLN A 114 -15.32 -10.58 15.98
CA GLN A 114 -16.39 -10.43 16.96
C GLN A 114 -17.40 -11.56 16.71
N GLY A 115 -17.42 -12.56 17.61
CA GLY A 115 -18.13 -13.81 17.35
C GLY A 115 -17.54 -14.54 16.15
N GLU A 116 -18.36 -14.84 15.13
CA GLU A 116 -17.90 -15.47 13.89
C GLU A 116 -17.49 -14.47 12.79
N GLN A 117 -17.83 -13.19 12.95
CA GLN A 117 -17.57 -12.18 11.93
C GLN A 117 -16.17 -11.58 12.08
N PHE A 118 -15.41 -11.58 10.99
CA PHE A 118 -14.16 -10.82 10.88
C PHE A 118 -14.43 -9.34 10.58
N TYR A 119 -13.57 -8.48 11.11
CA TYR A 119 -13.54 -7.05 10.85
C TYR A 119 -12.14 -6.65 10.42
N ILE A 120 -12.06 -5.63 9.56
CA ILE A 120 -10.83 -4.97 9.16
C ILE A 120 -10.87 -3.53 9.65
N THR A 121 -9.76 -3.09 10.26
CA THR A 121 -9.55 -1.71 10.71
C THR A 121 -8.43 -1.10 9.89
N TYR A 122 -8.71 0.05 9.26
CA TYR A 122 -7.81 0.76 8.35
C TYR A 122 -8.25 2.23 8.21
N HIS A 123 -7.49 3.06 7.49
CA HIS A 123 -7.85 4.45 7.25
C HIS A 123 -8.49 4.67 5.87
N LYS A 124 -9.55 5.49 5.85
CA LYS A 124 -10.21 5.98 4.63
C LYS A 124 -10.12 7.50 4.57
N PHE A 125 -10.15 8.06 3.37
CA PHE A 125 -10.40 9.48 3.20
C PHE A 125 -11.89 9.75 3.36
N ASN A 126 -12.25 10.67 4.24
CA ASN A 126 -13.63 11.15 4.35
C ASN A 126 -13.92 12.23 3.29
N SER A 127 -15.17 12.69 3.24
CA SER A 127 -15.61 13.72 2.28
C SER A 127 -14.88 15.07 2.41
N ALA A 128 -14.22 15.32 3.55
CA ALA A 128 -13.38 16.50 3.76
C ALA A 128 -11.92 16.28 3.32
N GLY A 129 -11.58 15.12 2.75
CA GLY A 129 -10.22 14.76 2.34
C GLY A 129 -9.28 14.44 3.50
N SER A 130 -9.83 14.24 4.71
CA SER A 130 -9.05 13.85 5.90
C SER A 130 -9.09 12.34 6.10
N LEU A 131 -7.99 11.78 6.61
CA LEU A 131 -7.95 10.36 6.97
C LEU A 131 -8.68 10.11 8.28
N GLU A 132 -9.59 9.15 8.26
CA GLU A 132 -10.26 8.63 9.43
C GLU A 132 -10.04 7.12 9.54
N GLN A 133 -9.81 6.65 10.77
CA GLN A 133 -9.78 5.21 11.03
C GLN A 133 -11.21 4.70 11.03
N VAL A 134 -11.45 3.66 10.25
CA VAL A 134 -12.74 2.95 10.21
C VAL A 134 -12.53 1.50 10.59
N GLN A 135 -13.57 0.88 11.13
CA GLN A 135 -13.67 -0.56 11.33
C GLN A 135 -14.90 -1.06 10.61
N GLU A 136 -14.73 -2.02 9.70
CA GLU A 136 -15.80 -2.52 8.85
C GLU A 136 -15.82 -4.04 8.86
N PRO A 137 -16.99 -4.68 8.64
CA PRO A 137 -17.04 -6.10 8.38
C PRO A 137 -16.10 -6.45 7.22
N LEU A 138 -15.32 -7.51 7.39
CA LEU A 138 -14.49 -8.06 6.32
C LEU A 138 -15.42 -8.52 5.18
N GLN A 139 -15.27 -7.91 4.01
CA GLN A 139 -16.00 -8.30 2.81
C GLN A 139 -15.59 -9.72 2.37
N GLU A 140 -16.40 -10.35 1.51
CA GLU A 140 -16.03 -11.66 0.95
C GLU A 140 -14.63 -11.60 0.32
N CYS A 141 -13.73 -12.44 0.81
CA CYS A 141 -12.36 -12.55 0.34
C CYS A 141 -11.87 -14.00 0.44
N LEU A 142 -10.70 -14.25 -0.12
CA LEU A 142 -10.04 -15.54 -0.02
C LEU A 142 -9.60 -15.79 1.43
N MET A 143 -10.34 -16.63 2.16
CA MET A 143 -10.05 -17.00 3.55
C MET A 143 -9.19 -18.28 3.68
N GLN A 144 -8.45 -18.62 2.63
CA GLN A 144 -7.56 -19.78 2.60
C GLN A 144 -6.17 -19.36 2.14
N ASP A 145 -5.15 -19.76 2.89
CA ASP A 145 -3.75 -19.61 2.48
C ASP A 145 -3.51 -20.29 1.11
N LYS A 146 -2.72 -19.63 0.25
CA LYS A 146 -2.34 -20.18 -1.05
C LYS A 146 -0.83 -20.27 -1.20
N THR A 147 -0.37 -21.50 -1.38
CA THR A 147 1.00 -21.84 -1.77
C THR A 147 0.90 -22.83 -2.95
N PRO A 148 1.46 -22.55 -4.15
CA PRO A 148 2.49 -21.56 -4.46
C PRO A 148 2.01 -20.11 -4.56
N GLY A 149 0.70 -19.83 -4.50
CA GLY A 149 0.21 -18.45 -4.45
C GLY A 149 -1.01 -18.16 -5.31
N ILE A 150 -1.35 -16.87 -5.34
CA ILE A 150 -2.34 -16.24 -6.20
C ILE A 150 -1.65 -15.57 -7.40
N ASP A 151 -2.41 -15.39 -8.48
CA ASP A 151 -1.98 -14.64 -9.65
C ASP A 151 -2.04 -13.14 -9.36
N LEU A 152 -0.91 -12.45 -9.58
CA LEU A 152 -0.75 -11.03 -9.27
C LEU A 152 -1.70 -10.15 -10.10
N GLU A 153 -1.84 -10.45 -11.41
CA GLU A 153 -2.72 -9.70 -12.32
C GLU A 153 -4.19 -9.94 -12.02
N ASP A 154 -4.54 -11.18 -11.69
CA ASP A 154 -5.91 -11.55 -11.31
C ASP A 154 -6.29 -10.92 -9.96
N TRP A 155 -5.34 -10.80 -9.02
CA TRP A 155 -5.54 -10.05 -7.77
C TRP A 155 -5.84 -8.58 -8.04
N PHE A 156 -5.04 -7.88 -8.85
CA PHE A 156 -5.28 -6.47 -9.16
C PHE A 156 -6.67 -6.22 -9.77
N LYS A 157 -7.12 -7.11 -10.65
CA LYS A 157 -8.40 -6.98 -11.36
C LYS A 157 -9.62 -7.38 -10.53
N LYS A 158 -9.45 -8.27 -9.55
CA LYS A 158 -10.58 -8.90 -8.83
C LYS A 158 -10.54 -8.74 -7.32
N ALA A 159 -9.60 -7.97 -6.78
CA ALA A 159 -9.62 -7.65 -5.37
C ALA A 159 -10.98 -7.04 -4.98
N ASN A 160 -11.43 -7.32 -3.76
CA ASN A 160 -12.63 -6.68 -3.20
C ASN A 160 -12.34 -5.22 -2.80
N GLU A 161 -13.32 -4.46 -2.35
CA GLU A 161 -13.15 -3.01 -2.10
C GLU A 161 -12.06 -2.72 -1.05
N GLN A 162 -11.85 -3.65 -0.10
CA GLN A 162 -10.80 -3.61 0.92
C GLN A 162 -9.41 -4.02 0.41
N GLY A 163 -9.28 -4.38 -0.87
CA GLY A 163 -8.02 -4.73 -1.53
C GLY A 163 -7.64 -6.20 -1.42
N LEU A 164 -8.44 -7.04 -0.77
CA LEU A 164 -8.13 -8.45 -0.56
C LEU A 164 -8.49 -9.29 -1.79
N PRO A 165 -7.74 -10.39 -2.07
CA PRO A 165 -8.06 -11.30 -3.17
C PRO A 165 -9.46 -11.91 -3.00
N SER A 166 -10.22 -12.04 -4.09
CA SER A 166 -11.50 -12.75 -4.08
C SER A 166 -11.32 -14.27 -3.92
N PRO A 167 -12.35 -15.03 -3.48
CA PRO A 167 -12.30 -16.50 -3.48
C PRO A 167 -12.01 -17.13 -4.85
N LYS A 168 -12.27 -16.39 -5.94
CA LYS A 168 -12.08 -16.81 -7.34
C LYS A 168 -10.75 -16.36 -7.94
N THR A 169 -9.86 -15.77 -7.14
CA THR A 169 -8.55 -15.35 -7.61
C THR A 169 -7.76 -16.56 -8.11
N LYS A 170 -7.24 -16.47 -9.33
CA LYS A 170 -6.50 -17.55 -9.99
C LYS A 170 -5.24 -17.92 -9.21
N LYS A 171 -4.80 -19.16 -9.39
CA LYS A 171 -3.51 -19.64 -8.89
C LYS A 171 -2.36 -18.92 -9.61
N GLY A 172 -1.34 -18.54 -8.86
CA GLY A 172 -0.12 -17.93 -9.37
C GLY A 172 1.07 -18.17 -8.43
N SER A 173 1.99 -17.22 -8.38
CA SER A 173 3.26 -17.32 -7.64
C SER A 173 3.39 -16.35 -6.46
N LEU A 174 2.46 -15.40 -6.29
CA LEU A 174 2.44 -14.50 -5.13
C LEU A 174 1.85 -15.28 -3.96
N TYR A 175 2.65 -15.62 -2.96
CA TYR A 175 2.14 -16.31 -1.78
C TYR A 175 1.09 -15.45 -1.09
N TYR A 176 0.13 -16.12 -0.47
CA TYR A 176 -0.94 -15.44 0.22
C TYR A 176 -1.25 -16.13 1.54
N TRP A 177 -1.19 -15.35 2.62
CA TRP A 177 -1.71 -15.74 3.93
C TRP A 177 -2.95 -14.91 4.21
N CYS A 178 -4.07 -15.59 4.48
CA CYS A 178 -5.36 -14.93 4.65
C CYS A 178 -5.47 -14.16 5.97
N PRO A 179 -6.45 -13.25 6.10
CA PRO A 179 -6.70 -12.53 7.35
C PRO A 179 -6.86 -13.45 8.56
N ARG A 180 -6.20 -13.11 9.67
CA ARG A 180 -6.36 -13.80 10.96
C ARG A 180 -6.54 -12.83 12.12
N GLU A 181 -7.20 -13.30 13.17
CA GLU A 181 -7.53 -12.47 14.32
C GLU A 181 -6.26 -11.96 15.03
N GLY A 182 -6.24 -10.65 15.33
CA GLY A 182 -5.12 -10.00 16.02
C GLY A 182 -3.89 -9.77 15.13
N ARG A 183 -4.03 -9.90 13.81
CA ARG A 183 -2.95 -9.76 12.84
C ARG A 183 -3.08 -8.50 12.01
N VAL A 184 -1.98 -8.14 11.36
CA VAL A 184 -1.90 -7.00 10.43
C VAL A 184 -1.50 -7.45 9.04
N ALA A 185 -1.80 -6.63 8.04
CA ALA A 185 -1.37 -6.85 6.68
C ALA A 185 0.07 -6.37 6.44
N GLY A 186 0.77 -7.07 5.56
CA GLY A 186 2.07 -6.68 5.06
C GLY A 186 2.34 -7.26 3.69
N PHE A 187 3.40 -6.77 3.06
CA PHE A 187 3.94 -7.31 1.82
C PHE A 187 5.41 -7.65 2.01
N ASP A 188 5.76 -8.92 1.82
CA ASP A 188 7.10 -9.43 2.10
C ASP A 188 7.72 -10.05 0.84
N ALA A 189 9.00 -9.82 0.58
CA ALA A 189 9.80 -10.50 -0.43
C ALA A 189 11.11 -10.97 0.20
N TYR A 190 11.27 -12.28 0.37
CA TYR A 190 12.45 -12.93 0.94
C TYR A 190 12.92 -14.09 0.07
N SER A 191 14.10 -14.65 0.38
CA SER A 191 14.78 -15.72 -0.38
C SER A 191 13.85 -16.86 -0.80
N GLY A 192 13.22 -16.70 -1.96
CA GLY A 192 12.34 -17.66 -2.61
C GLY A 192 10.96 -17.14 -3.04
N ARG A 193 10.39 -16.09 -2.42
CA ARG A 193 8.94 -15.75 -2.56
C ARG A 193 8.61 -14.28 -2.27
N ALA A 194 7.64 -13.73 -3.01
CA ALA A 194 6.90 -12.52 -2.65
C ALA A 194 5.53 -12.92 -2.07
N ILE A 195 5.04 -12.20 -1.06
CA ILE A 195 3.90 -12.61 -0.22
C ILE A 195 3.02 -11.42 0.14
N LEU A 196 1.72 -11.53 -0.12
CA LEU A 196 0.70 -10.72 0.55
C LEU A 196 0.33 -11.43 1.87
N ASN A 197 0.74 -10.85 2.99
CA ASN A 197 0.69 -11.48 4.32
C ASN A 197 -0.35 -10.80 5.21
N CYS A 198 -1.51 -11.43 5.43
CA CYS A 198 -2.54 -10.93 6.34
C CYS A 198 -2.54 -11.65 7.72
N ASP A 199 -1.47 -12.41 8.03
CA ASP A 199 -1.25 -13.13 9.30
C ASP A 199 0.01 -12.60 10.04
N ARG A 200 0.41 -11.36 9.77
CA ARG A 200 1.62 -10.80 10.35
C ARG A 200 1.42 -10.41 11.80
N ASP A 201 2.40 -10.71 12.65
CA ASP A 201 2.46 -10.21 14.02
C ASP A 201 2.63 -8.67 14.03
N PRO A 202 1.68 -7.90 14.60
CA PRO A 202 1.79 -6.43 14.71
C PRO A 202 3.03 -5.97 15.50
N LEU A 203 3.58 -6.83 16.37
CA LEU A 203 4.76 -6.54 17.18
C LEU A 203 6.08 -6.81 16.45
N ALA A 204 6.03 -7.38 15.25
CA ALA A 204 7.23 -7.63 14.46
C ALA A 204 7.94 -6.31 14.11
N SER A 205 9.22 -6.25 14.44
CA SER A 205 10.12 -5.13 14.12
C SER A 205 11.49 -5.70 13.74
N TYR A 206 11.98 -5.32 12.57
CA TYR A 206 13.31 -5.71 12.07
C TYR A 206 13.78 -4.74 10.98
N SER A 207 15.07 -4.70 10.69
CA SER A 207 15.69 -3.70 9.81
C SER A 207 15.17 -3.70 8.37
N ALA A 208 14.74 -4.86 7.88
CA ALA A 208 14.17 -5.03 6.55
C ALA A 208 12.70 -4.58 6.43
N LEU A 209 12.01 -4.29 7.54
CA LEU A 209 10.60 -3.89 7.57
C LEU A 209 10.45 -2.38 7.63
N GLY A 210 9.69 -1.81 6.71
CA GLY A 210 9.35 -0.38 6.69
C GLY A 210 7.97 -0.10 6.08
N VAL A 211 7.78 1.11 5.55
CA VAL A 211 6.54 1.55 4.90
C VAL A 211 6.87 2.40 3.68
N ARG A 212 6.21 2.16 2.55
CA ARG A 212 6.10 3.17 1.48
C ARG A 212 5.02 4.17 1.87
N GLU A 213 5.41 5.25 2.50
CA GLU A 213 4.50 6.29 2.99
C GLU A 213 3.70 6.95 1.87
N GLY A 214 2.45 7.28 2.17
CA GLY A 214 1.57 8.07 1.34
C GLY A 214 1.36 9.48 1.89
N ILE A 215 1.11 10.45 1.01
CA ILE A 215 0.66 11.80 1.35
C ILE A 215 -0.58 12.17 0.53
N SER A 216 -1.51 12.85 1.19
CA SER A 216 -2.75 13.33 0.57
C SER A 216 -2.46 14.56 -0.28
N VAL A 217 -3.04 14.64 -1.48
CA VAL A 217 -3.02 15.84 -2.31
C VAL A 217 -4.32 16.64 -2.09
N ALA A 218 -4.70 16.89 -0.83
CA ALA A 218 -5.90 17.68 -0.52
C ALA A 218 -5.54 19.16 -0.36
N GLY A 219 -5.78 19.95 -1.41
CA GLY A 219 -5.68 21.41 -1.38
C GLY A 219 -5.12 22.05 -2.66
N GLY A 220 -5.97 22.20 -3.68
CA GLY A 220 -5.87 23.27 -4.68
C GLY A 220 -4.55 23.37 -5.44
N ARG A 221 -4.21 22.36 -6.25
CA ARG A 221 -3.55 22.57 -7.54
C ARG A 221 -4.13 21.54 -8.50
N GLY A 222 -5.06 21.99 -9.35
CA GLY A 222 -5.46 21.20 -10.51
C GLY A 222 -4.20 20.81 -11.29
N ARG A 223 -4.29 19.78 -12.13
CA ARG A 223 -3.20 19.32 -13.00
C ARG A 223 -2.53 20.47 -13.78
N ASP A 224 -3.22 21.58 -13.96
CA ASP A 224 -2.75 22.81 -14.62
C ASP A 224 -1.76 23.66 -13.80
N GLU A 225 -1.65 23.48 -12.48
CA GLU A 225 -0.71 24.25 -11.63
C GLU A 225 0.53 23.46 -11.19
N MET A 226 0.64 22.19 -11.60
CA MET A 226 1.88 21.41 -11.48
C MET A 226 2.78 21.54 -12.72
N ILE A 227 2.28 22.16 -13.79
CA ILE A 227 3.04 22.46 -15.01
C ILE A 227 3.27 23.97 -15.09
N ILE A 228 4.21 24.49 -14.29
CA ILE A 228 4.95 25.73 -14.59
C ILE A 228 6.41 25.55 -14.16
#